data_AF-A0A2N2A536-F1
#
_entry.id   AF-A0A2N2A536-F1
#
_cell.length_a   1.000
_cell.length_b   1.000
_cell.length_c   1.000
_cell.angle_alpha   90.00
_cell.angle_beta   90.00
_cell.angle_gamma   90.00
#
_symmetry.space_group_name_H-M   'P 1'
#
loop_
_entity.id
_entity.type
_entity.pdbx_description
1 polymer ?
#
loop_
_entity_poly.entity_id
_entity_poly.type
_entity_poly.pdbx_seq_one_letter_code
_entity_poly.pdbx_strand_id
1 'polypeptide(L)'
;MLATPKKQKLRPLAWAISYPDVWKHRAKIRKINMEGVKPPYILLCNHNAFLDFKVTTAAIFPHRANYVVAIDGFTSPTKKGFASREGLLRTVGCICKRKFTNDAILVRQLGRVVRNGDIAVLYPEARYALCGTNAVLPESLGKLCKLLKVPVVSLIMHGHHVNSPVWNLGDRGVKPVESELTCLFTTEALAKASSEEVNRVINEAFQYDDFAWQRERGIRISYPKRAEGLHKVLYQCPHCKAENQMDSVGAELFCKSCGKRWEMDELGVLHARNGETEFSHIPDWYEWERANVRTEVETGTYSFSAPVRVMSLPNATGYVHIGDGTLTHNMDGFTVHGTGAYGDFEMVKPVSSLYSSHIELNYLGKYGDCVDLNTLEDSWYCYPQGCDFSIVKIALATEELYQHHMRNKKQD
;
A
#
# COMPACT_ATOMS: atom_id res chain seq x y z
N MET A 1 -24.28 11.43 0.39
CA MET A 1 -24.77 11.54 -1.01
C MET A 1 -23.68 11.10 -1.98
N LEU A 2 -24.01 10.24 -2.93
CA LEU A 2 -23.11 9.67 -3.94
C LEU A 2 -22.62 10.77 -4.90
N ALA A 3 -21.48 11.38 -4.62
CA ALA A 3 -20.89 12.36 -5.52
C ALA A 3 -20.49 11.68 -6.83
N THR A 4 -20.99 12.21 -7.95
CA THR A 4 -20.64 11.73 -9.28
C THR A 4 -19.18 12.11 -9.61
N PRO A 5 -18.40 11.19 -10.22
CA PRO A 5 -17.06 11.51 -10.69
C PRO A 5 -17.14 12.69 -11.66
N LYS A 6 -16.33 13.72 -11.39
CA LYS A 6 -16.24 14.90 -12.24
C LYS A 6 -15.14 14.70 -13.28
N LYS A 7 -15.35 15.26 -14.48
CA LYS A 7 -14.25 15.42 -15.44
C LYS A 7 -13.17 16.27 -14.79
N GLN A 8 -11.93 15.79 -14.84
CA GLN A 8 -10.79 16.46 -14.24
C GLN A 8 -10.65 17.90 -14.77
N LYS A 9 -10.59 18.85 -13.84
CA LYS A 9 -10.21 20.25 -14.08
C LYS A 9 -8.80 20.49 -13.52
N LEU A 10 -8.20 21.65 -13.81
CA LEU A 10 -6.86 22.05 -13.32
C LEU A 10 -5.69 21.18 -13.81
N ARG A 11 -5.80 20.56 -14.99
CA ARG A 11 -4.70 19.77 -15.59
C ARG A 11 -3.38 20.54 -15.74
N PRO A 12 -3.36 21.81 -16.19
CA PRO A 12 -2.11 22.55 -16.27
C PRO A 12 -1.40 22.69 -14.91
N LEU A 13 -2.17 22.82 -13.82
CA LEU A 13 -1.63 22.83 -12.47
C LEU A 13 -1.08 21.45 -12.09
N ALA A 14 -1.82 20.37 -12.37
CA ALA A 14 -1.35 19.00 -12.13
C ALA A 14 -0.03 18.71 -12.87
N TRP A 15 0.12 19.21 -14.10
CA TRP A 15 1.38 19.11 -14.85
C TRP A 15 2.47 19.96 -14.21
N ALA A 16 2.19 21.22 -13.87
CA ALA A 16 3.16 22.12 -13.24
C ALA A 16 3.71 21.57 -11.91
N ILE A 17 2.90 20.87 -11.11
CA ILE A 17 3.35 20.26 -9.85
C ILE A 17 4.03 18.89 -10.02
N SER A 18 3.82 18.21 -11.16
CA SER A 18 4.35 16.85 -11.37
C SER A 18 5.67 16.84 -12.13
N TYR A 19 5.77 17.63 -13.21
CA TYR A 19 6.93 17.62 -14.11
C TYR A 19 8.26 18.00 -13.45
N PRO A 20 8.33 18.92 -12.46
CA PRO A 20 9.58 19.21 -11.76
C PRO A 20 10.23 17.97 -11.16
N ASP A 21 9.47 17.11 -10.49
CA ASP A 21 10.01 15.87 -9.91
C ASP A 21 10.31 14.82 -10.98
N VAL A 22 9.48 14.72 -12.03
CA VAL A 22 9.74 13.83 -13.18
C VAL A 22 11.10 14.16 -13.81
N TRP A 23 11.45 15.44 -13.96
CA TRP A 23 12.74 15.88 -14.46
C TRP A 23 13.87 15.71 -13.43
N LYS A 24 13.62 16.06 -12.16
CA LYS A 24 14.57 15.88 -11.06
C LYS A 24 15.08 14.44 -10.96
N HIS A 25 14.17 13.49 -11.08
CA HIS A 25 14.45 12.05 -11.01
C HIS A 25 14.78 11.43 -12.38
N ARG A 26 14.86 12.23 -13.45
CA ARG A 26 15.14 11.77 -14.83
C ARG A 26 14.28 10.56 -15.23
N ALA A 27 12.98 10.64 -14.94
CA ALA A 27 12.07 9.53 -15.12
C ALA A 27 12.05 9.05 -16.57
N LYS A 28 12.25 7.74 -16.78
CA LYS A 28 12.19 7.08 -18.08
C LYS A 28 10.92 6.25 -18.16
N ILE A 29 10.05 6.57 -19.10
CA ILE A 29 8.76 5.89 -19.26
C ILE A 29 8.79 5.11 -20.58
N ARG A 30 8.87 3.78 -20.48
CA ARG A 30 8.78 2.87 -21.63
C ARG A 30 7.33 2.50 -21.87
N LYS A 31 6.88 2.59 -23.12
CA LYS A 31 5.54 2.14 -23.54
C LYS A 31 5.68 0.79 -24.22
N ILE A 32 4.90 -0.21 -23.79
CA ILE A 32 4.96 -1.59 -24.29
C ILE A 32 3.56 -2.00 -24.74
N ASN A 33 3.42 -2.43 -25.99
CA ASN A 33 2.15 -2.82 -26.61
C ASN A 33 1.07 -1.71 -26.55
N MET A 34 1.49 -0.44 -26.50
CA MET A 34 0.59 0.71 -26.38
C MET A 34 0.21 1.30 -27.74
N GLU A 35 0.62 0.69 -28.85
CA GLU A 35 0.29 1.11 -30.20
C GLU A 35 -1.23 1.10 -30.40
N GLY A 36 -1.80 2.26 -30.76
CA GLY A 36 -3.24 2.41 -30.97
C GLY A 36 -4.09 2.50 -29.69
N VAL A 37 -3.54 2.23 -28.52
CA VAL A 37 -4.26 2.31 -27.24
C VAL A 37 -4.50 3.78 -26.87
N LYS A 38 -5.78 4.17 -26.79
CA LYS A 38 -6.23 5.51 -26.39
C LYS A 38 -7.28 5.41 -25.30
N PRO A 39 -7.44 6.43 -24.44
CA PRO A 39 -8.53 6.46 -23.47
C PRO A 39 -9.90 6.28 -24.14
N PRO A 40 -10.88 5.67 -23.44
CA PRO A 40 -10.80 5.20 -22.05
C PRO A 40 -10.10 3.84 -21.90
N TYR A 41 -9.36 3.67 -20.82
CA TYR A 41 -8.82 2.39 -20.34
C TYR A 41 -8.72 2.41 -18.81
N ILE A 42 -8.60 1.23 -18.20
CA ILE A 42 -8.24 1.12 -16.79
C ILE A 42 -6.72 1.05 -16.67
N LEU A 43 -6.14 1.88 -15.80
CA LEU A 43 -4.72 1.92 -15.50
C LEU A 43 -4.48 1.39 -14.08
N LEU A 44 -3.69 0.33 -13.99
CA LEU A 44 -3.32 -0.33 -12.75
C LEU A 44 -1.85 0.00 -12.42
N CYS A 45 -1.62 0.70 -11.32
CA CYS A 45 -0.27 1.13 -10.94
C CYS A 45 0.22 0.36 -9.70
N ASN A 46 1.49 -0.03 -9.65
CA ASN A 46 2.11 -0.40 -8.37
C ASN A 46 2.25 0.84 -7.47
N HIS A 47 2.36 0.63 -6.16
CA HIS A 47 2.38 1.71 -5.19
C HIS A 47 3.61 1.65 -4.28
N ASN A 48 4.53 2.60 -4.45
CA ASN A 48 5.81 2.60 -3.77
C ASN A 48 6.09 3.91 -3.02
N ALA A 49 5.75 5.05 -3.60
CA ALA A 49 6.01 6.37 -3.01
C ALA A 49 5.09 7.46 -3.58
N PHE A 50 5.11 8.65 -2.98
CA PHE A 50 4.32 9.78 -3.51
C PHE A 50 4.74 10.19 -4.95
N LEU A 51 5.97 9.87 -5.35
CA LEU A 51 6.49 10.08 -6.71
C LEU A 51 5.63 9.36 -7.77
N ASP A 52 4.97 8.26 -7.41
CA ASP A 52 4.12 7.46 -8.30
C ASP A 52 3.07 8.32 -9.00
N PHE A 53 2.39 9.21 -8.28
CA PHE A 53 1.34 10.05 -8.83
C PHE A 53 1.88 11.06 -9.86
N LYS A 54 3.10 11.57 -9.64
CA LYS A 54 3.76 12.53 -10.52
C LYS A 54 4.22 11.87 -11.81
N VAL A 55 4.82 10.68 -11.71
CA VAL A 55 5.24 9.90 -12.87
C VAL A 55 4.04 9.35 -13.64
N THR A 56 2.98 8.92 -12.95
CA THR A 56 1.71 8.54 -13.60
C THR A 56 1.15 9.69 -14.42
N THR A 57 1.17 10.91 -13.89
CA THR A 57 0.72 12.12 -14.62
C THR A 57 1.53 12.35 -15.90
N ALA A 58 2.84 12.11 -15.89
CA ALA A 58 3.67 12.19 -17.09
C ALA A 58 3.43 11.03 -18.06
N ALA A 59 3.23 9.81 -17.57
CA ALA A 59 3.05 8.60 -18.38
C ALA A 59 1.79 8.67 -19.25
N ILE A 60 0.73 9.27 -18.73
CA ILE A 60 -0.57 9.40 -19.40
C ILE A 60 -0.74 10.72 -20.15
N PHE A 61 0.26 11.62 -20.15
CA PHE A 61 0.14 12.92 -20.80
C PHE A 61 -0.24 12.77 -22.30
N PRO A 62 -1.16 13.61 -22.85
CA PRO A 62 -1.90 14.72 -22.22
C PRO A 62 -3.31 14.34 -21.71
N HIS A 63 -3.56 13.05 -21.50
CA HIS A 63 -4.88 12.51 -21.25
C HIS A 63 -5.42 12.83 -19.84
N ARG A 64 -6.75 12.78 -19.71
CA ARG A 64 -7.44 12.93 -18.43
C ARG A 64 -7.46 11.61 -17.68
N ALA A 65 -7.33 11.69 -16.37
CA ALA A 65 -7.47 10.56 -15.47
C ALA A 65 -8.32 10.91 -14.26
N ASN A 66 -8.98 9.88 -13.73
CA ASN A 66 -9.62 9.91 -12.43
C ASN A 66 -8.97 8.84 -11.53
N TYR A 67 -8.61 9.25 -10.32
CA TYR A 67 -7.81 8.44 -9.39
C TYR A 67 -8.68 7.95 -8.25
N VAL A 68 -8.60 6.66 -7.93
CA VAL A 68 -9.17 6.14 -6.70
C VAL A 68 -8.24 6.49 -5.54
N VAL A 69 -8.76 7.23 -4.56
CA VAL A 69 -7.99 7.76 -3.42
C VAL A 69 -8.75 7.43 -2.14
N ALA A 70 -8.01 6.97 -1.12
CA ALA A 70 -8.59 6.65 0.16
C ALA A 70 -9.08 7.91 0.90
N ILE A 71 -10.09 7.75 1.76
CA ILE A 71 -10.78 8.85 2.46
C ILE A 71 -9.85 9.76 3.26
N ASP A 72 -8.76 9.24 3.78
CA ASP A 72 -7.74 9.99 4.51
C ASP A 72 -6.98 10.97 3.61
N GLY A 73 -6.84 10.68 2.31
CA GLY A 73 -6.36 11.66 1.34
C GLY A 73 -7.30 12.86 1.17
N PHE A 74 -8.61 12.68 1.47
CA PHE A 74 -9.62 13.74 1.40
C PHE A 74 -9.63 14.63 2.64
N THR A 75 -8.87 14.29 3.68
CA THR A 75 -8.71 15.13 4.87
C THR A 75 -7.30 15.74 4.94
N SER A 76 -7.16 16.78 5.74
CA SER A 76 -5.90 17.50 5.90
C SER A 76 -5.73 18.01 7.31
N PRO A 77 -4.56 17.82 7.93
CA PRO A 77 -4.20 18.55 9.13
C PRO A 77 -4.23 20.06 8.88
N THR A 78 -4.63 20.80 9.91
CA THR A 78 -4.59 22.27 10.01
C THR A 78 -4.15 22.66 11.42
N LYS A 79 -3.87 23.94 11.65
CA LYS A 79 -3.52 24.45 12.99
C LYS A 79 -4.63 24.20 14.04
N LYS A 80 -5.89 24.07 13.62
CA LYS A 80 -7.07 23.92 14.50
C LYS A 80 -7.69 22.53 14.48
N GLY A 81 -7.01 21.52 13.91
CA GLY A 81 -7.55 20.17 13.74
C GLY A 81 -7.47 19.71 12.29
N PHE A 82 -8.60 19.39 11.67
CA PHE A 82 -8.66 18.89 10.30
C PHE A 82 -9.60 19.72 9.43
N ALA A 83 -9.35 19.72 8.12
CA ALA A 83 -10.23 20.32 7.13
C ALA A 83 -10.41 19.40 5.92
N SER A 84 -11.64 19.38 5.39
CA SER A 84 -11.96 18.63 4.17
C SER A 84 -11.31 19.27 2.94
N ARG A 85 -10.66 18.43 2.13
CA ARG A 85 -10.18 18.77 0.79
C ARG A 85 -11.05 18.16 -0.31
N GLU A 86 -12.25 17.66 0.05
CA GLU A 86 -13.09 16.89 -0.86
C GLU A 86 -13.48 17.64 -2.13
N GLY A 87 -13.86 18.92 -2.02
CA GLY A 87 -14.20 19.74 -3.17
C GLY A 87 -13.04 19.85 -4.18
N LEU A 88 -11.82 20.03 -3.67
CA LEU A 88 -10.60 20.11 -4.47
C LEU A 88 -10.28 18.76 -5.11
N LEU A 89 -10.20 17.70 -4.31
CA LEU A 89 -9.86 16.35 -4.79
C LEU A 89 -10.85 15.85 -5.84
N ARG A 90 -12.15 16.04 -5.63
CA ARG A 90 -13.15 15.71 -6.66
C ARG A 90 -12.99 16.54 -7.93
N THR A 91 -12.52 17.78 -7.83
CA THR A 91 -12.28 18.66 -8.99
C THR A 91 -11.08 18.23 -9.81
N VAL A 92 -10.03 17.71 -9.18
CA VAL A 92 -8.85 17.15 -9.87
C VAL A 92 -9.02 15.67 -10.26
N GLY A 93 -10.22 15.12 -10.12
CA GLY A 93 -10.60 13.81 -10.65
C GLY A 93 -10.54 12.65 -9.63
N CYS A 94 -10.35 12.91 -8.34
CA CYS A 94 -10.30 11.84 -7.34
C CYS A 94 -11.69 11.27 -7.01
N ILE A 95 -11.73 9.95 -6.85
CA ILE A 95 -12.85 9.15 -6.39
C ILE A 95 -12.50 8.65 -4.99
N CYS A 96 -13.28 9.07 -4.00
CA CYS A 96 -13.09 8.64 -2.62
C CYS A 96 -13.52 7.18 -2.46
N LYS A 97 -12.68 6.33 -1.85
CA LYS A 97 -13.04 5.01 -1.34
C LYS A 97 -12.57 4.81 0.10
N ARG A 98 -13.07 3.77 0.75
CA ARG A 98 -12.46 3.19 1.94
C ARG A 98 -11.64 1.96 1.56
N LYS A 99 -10.52 1.73 2.25
CA LYS A 99 -9.59 0.64 1.93
C LYS A 99 -10.23 -0.69 2.32
N PHE A 100 -9.94 -1.75 1.55
CA PHE A 100 -10.38 -3.12 1.84
C PHE A 100 -11.90 -3.33 2.07
N THR A 101 -12.75 -2.52 1.39
CA THR A 101 -14.21 -2.70 1.39
C THR A 101 -14.74 -3.10 0.01
N ASN A 102 -15.83 -3.87 0.00
CA ASN A 102 -16.55 -4.26 -1.21
C ASN A 102 -17.51 -3.15 -1.66
N ASP A 103 -16.94 -2.14 -2.31
CA ASP A 103 -17.66 -0.93 -2.68
C ASP A 103 -18.27 -1.02 -4.10
N ALA A 104 -19.56 -1.39 -4.18
CA ALA A 104 -20.29 -1.41 -5.45
C ALA A 104 -20.48 0.00 -6.06
N ILE A 105 -20.38 1.06 -5.25
CA ILE A 105 -20.44 2.45 -5.71
C ILE A 105 -19.17 2.78 -6.48
N LEU A 106 -18.00 2.37 -5.97
CA LEU A 106 -16.72 2.56 -6.65
C LEU A 106 -16.77 1.96 -8.07
N VAL A 107 -17.29 0.74 -8.22
CA VAL A 107 -17.46 0.10 -9.53
C VAL A 107 -18.30 0.95 -10.48
N ARG A 108 -19.44 1.48 -10.01
CA ARG A 108 -20.30 2.37 -10.80
C ARG A 108 -19.61 3.69 -11.16
N GLN A 109 -18.78 4.22 -10.26
CA GLN A 109 -18.01 5.44 -10.48
C GLN A 109 -16.92 5.23 -11.53
N LEU A 110 -16.18 4.12 -11.47
CA LEU A 110 -15.20 3.74 -12.51
C LEU A 110 -15.86 3.57 -13.88
N GLY A 111 -17.02 2.90 -13.93
CA GLY A 111 -17.81 2.81 -15.16
C GLY A 111 -18.23 4.18 -15.72
N ARG A 112 -18.42 5.20 -14.85
CA ARG A 112 -18.72 6.56 -15.29
C ARG A 112 -17.48 7.29 -15.82
N VAL A 113 -16.31 7.08 -15.24
CA VAL A 113 -15.03 7.58 -15.76
C VAL A 113 -14.81 7.06 -17.17
N VAL A 114 -14.98 5.75 -17.37
CA VAL A 114 -14.88 5.10 -18.67
C VAL A 114 -15.86 5.71 -19.68
N ARG A 115 -17.14 5.87 -19.31
CA ARG A 115 -18.14 6.52 -20.19
C ARG A 115 -17.82 7.99 -20.52
N ASN A 116 -17.05 8.67 -19.67
CA ASN A 116 -16.61 10.04 -19.93
C ASN A 116 -15.46 10.12 -20.95
N GLY A 117 -14.86 8.98 -21.32
CA GLY A 117 -13.67 8.87 -22.16
C GLY A 117 -12.36 9.13 -21.42
N ASP A 118 -12.38 9.11 -20.08
CA ASP A 118 -11.23 9.38 -19.22
C ASP A 118 -10.55 8.06 -18.78
N ILE A 119 -9.29 8.13 -18.32
CA ILE A 119 -8.55 6.99 -17.79
C ILE A 119 -9.00 6.73 -16.34
N ALA A 120 -9.33 5.49 -16.01
CA ALA A 120 -9.64 5.09 -14.64
C ALA A 120 -8.38 4.55 -13.96
N VAL A 121 -7.79 5.29 -13.02
CA VAL A 121 -6.53 4.92 -12.36
C VAL A 121 -6.80 4.27 -11.01
N LEU A 122 -6.21 3.11 -10.79
CA LEU A 122 -6.29 2.33 -9.56
C LEU A 122 -4.89 1.87 -9.14
N TYR A 123 -4.61 1.98 -7.84
CA TYR A 123 -3.47 1.33 -7.19
C TYR A 123 -4.03 0.10 -6.45
N PRO A 124 -4.07 -1.09 -7.08
CA PRO A 124 -4.81 -2.23 -6.55
C PRO A 124 -4.20 -2.83 -5.28
N GLU A 125 -2.92 -2.56 -5.02
CA GLU A 125 -2.21 -2.93 -3.78
C GLU A 125 -2.76 -2.18 -2.55
N ALA A 126 -3.50 -1.08 -2.76
CA ALA A 126 -4.20 -0.30 -1.74
C ALA A 126 -3.36 0.30 -0.60
N ARG A 127 -2.04 0.08 -0.60
CA ARG A 127 -1.03 0.62 0.32
C ARG A 127 0.32 0.72 -0.38
N TYR A 128 1.25 1.48 0.18
CA TYR A 128 2.64 1.45 -0.29
C TYR A 128 3.28 0.08 -0.03
N ALA A 129 4.17 -0.35 -0.93
CA ALA A 129 5.03 -1.50 -0.73
C ALA A 129 5.84 -1.34 0.56
N LEU A 130 5.79 -2.36 1.43
CA LEU A 130 6.47 -2.33 2.72
C LEU A 130 7.98 -2.56 2.56
N CYS A 131 8.36 -3.47 1.66
CA CYS A 131 9.74 -3.88 1.41
C CYS A 131 10.15 -3.77 -0.08
N GLY A 132 9.47 -2.94 -0.87
CA GLY A 132 9.83 -2.68 -2.27
C GLY A 132 9.44 -3.78 -3.25
N THR A 133 8.62 -4.74 -2.81
CA THR A 133 7.99 -5.77 -3.64
C THR A 133 6.48 -5.66 -3.58
N ASN A 134 5.80 -6.41 -4.44
CA ASN A 134 4.36 -6.34 -4.61
C ASN A 134 3.57 -6.82 -3.39
N ALA A 135 2.43 -6.17 -3.16
CA ALA A 135 1.44 -6.63 -2.19
C ALA A 135 0.45 -7.62 -2.82
N VAL A 136 -0.35 -8.28 -1.98
CA VAL A 136 -1.46 -9.11 -2.46
C VAL A 136 -2.48 -8.26 -3.22
N LEU A 137 -2.91 -8.73 -4.38
CA LEU A 137 -3.96 -8.10 -5.18
C LEU A 137 -5.32 -8.74 -4.93
N PRO A 138 -6.43 -7.99 -5.01
CA PRO A 138 -7.76 -8.56 -4.84
C PRO A 138 -8.14 -9.50 -6.00
N GLU A 139 -8.65 -10.69 -5.69
CA GLU A 139 -9.16 -11.65 -6.69
C GLU A 139 -10.33 -11.09 -7.53
N SER A 140 -10.99 -10.04 -7.06
CA SER A 140 -12.08 -9.38 -7.79
C SER A 140 -11.60 -8.45 -8.91
N LEU A 141 -10.28 -8.19 -9.02
CA LEU A 141 -9.72 -7.23 -9.96
C LEU A 141 -9.99 -7.59 -11.43
N GLY A 142 -9.81 -8.85 -11.80
CA GLY A 142 -10.10 -9.34 -13.15
C GLY A 142 -11.58 -9.24 -13.52
N LYS A 143 -12.48 -9.48 -12.55
CA LYS A 143 -13.92 -9.28 -12.71
C LYS A 143 -14.25 -7.79 -12.95
N LEU A 144 -13.61 -6.90 -12.20
CA LEU A 144 -13.74 -5.45 -12.39
C LEU A 144 -13.27 -5.04 -13.80
N CYS A 145 -12.08 -5.48 -14.24
CA CYS A 145 -11.57 -5.19 -15.57
C CYS A 145 -12.54 -5.64 -16.67
N LYS A 146 -13.00 -6.90 -16.61
CA LYS A 146 -13.97 -7.44 -17.58
C LYS A 146 -15.30 -6.68 -17.58
N LEU A 147 -15.76 -6.23 -16.42
CA LEU A 147 -17.00 -5.46 -16.30
C LEU A 147 -16.90 -4.10 -16.99
N LEU A 148 -15.73 -3.45 -16.95
CA LEU A 148 -15.52 -2.13 -17.56
C LEU A 148 -15.42 -2.19 -19.09
N LYS A 149 -15.07 -3.35 -19.68
CA LYS A 149 -15.01 -3.58 -21.14
C LYS A 149 -14.15 -2.55 -21.91
N VAL A 150 -13.02 -2.18 -21.32
CA VAL A 150 -12.01 -1.30 -21.91
C VAL A 150 -10.62 -1.94 -21.78
N PRO A 151 -9.60 -1.47 -22.51
CA PRO A 151 -8.25 -2.01 -22.37
C PRO A 151 -7.77 -1.97 -20.92
N VAL A 152 -6.96 -2.96 -20.55
CA VAL A 152 -6.30 -3.07 -19.24
C VAL A 152 -4.84 -2.72 -19.43
N VAL A 153 -4.39 -1.66 -18.77
CA VAL A 153 -3.03 -1.15 -18.86
C VAL A 153 -2.41 -1.18 -17.46
N SER A 154 -1.15 -1.63 -17.33
CA SER A 154 -0.36 -1.47 -16.12
C SER A 154 0.65 -0.34 -16.23
N LEU A 155 1.00 0.25 -15.10
CA LEU A 155 2.15 1.13 -14.94
C LEU A 155 2.99 0.64 -13.76
N ILE A 156 4.08 -0.07 -14.05
CA ILE A 156 5.00 -0.56 -13.04
C ILE A 156 6.17 0.42 -12.94
N MET A 157 6.37 0.97 -11.74
CA MET A 157 7.36 1.99 -11.45
C MET A 157 8.48 1.41 -10.59
N HIS A 158 9.71 1.70 -10.99
CA HIS A 158 10.96 1.24 -10.37
C HIS A 158 11.82 2.43 -9.94
N GLY A 159 12.54 2.26 -8.85
CA GLY A 159 13.33 3.27 -8.14
C GLY A 159 12.53 4.14 -7.19
N HIS A 160 11.22 3.92 -7.09
CA HIS A 160 10.34 4.78 -6.29
C HIS A 160 10.38 4.40 -4.81
N HIS A 161 10.39 3.10 -4.49
CA HIS A 161 10.44 2.62 -3.12
C HIS A 161 11.81 2.92 -2.52
N VAL A 162 12.89 2.54 -3.21
CA VAL A 162 14.26 2.80 -2.70
C VAL A 162 14.57 4.29 -2.58
N ASN A 163 13.83 5.16 -3.29
CA ASN A 163 13.94 6.62 -3.17
C ASN A 163 13.27 7.20 -1.92
N SER A 164 12.12 6.68 -1.52
CA SER A 164 11.31 7.23 -0.43
C SER A 164 10.34 6.16 0.10
N PRO A 165 10.87 5.13 0.81
CA PRO A 165 10.05 4.02 1.26
C PRO A 165 9.10 4.47 2.38
N VAL A 166 7.99 3.75 2.59
CA VAL A 166 6.96 4.12 3.58
C VAL A 166 7.49 4.27 5.01
N TRP A 167 8.54 3.53 5.36
CA TRP A 167 9.22 3.60 6.65
C TRP A 167 10.22 4.75 6.76
N ASN A 168 10.53 5.46 5.66
CA ASN A 168 11.43 6.61 5.62
C ASN A 168 11.13 7.51 4.41
N LEU A 169 10.21 8.46 4.60
CA LEU A 169 9.65 9.31 3.55
C LEU A 169 10.61 10.40 3.02
N GLY A 170 11.87 10.41 3.46
CA GLY A 170 12.87 11.33 2.92
C GLY A 170 13.14 11.02 1.45
N ASP A 171 13.24 12.06 0.61
CA ASP A 171 13.65 11.90 -0.78
C ASP A 171 15.16 11.69 -0.87
N ARG A 172 15.56 10.53 -1.41
CA ARG A 172 16.97 10.10 -1.53
C ARG A 172 17.61 10.46 -2.87
N GLY A 173 16.89 11.12 -3.77
CA GLY A 173 17.42 11.63 -5.04
C GLY A 173 17.78 10.57 -6.07
N VAL A 174 17.12 9.41 -6.04
CA VAL A 174 17.29 8.31 -7.00
C VAL A 174 17.03 8.80 -8.42
N LYS A 175 17.98 8.54 -9.31
CA LYS A 175 17.89 8.91 -10.72
C LYS A 175 18.80 8.01 -11.58
N PRO A 176 18.36 7.56 -12.76
CA PRO A 176 16.98 7.67 -13.25
C PRO A 176 16.03 6.77 -12.45
N VAL A 177 14.78 7.18 -12.30
CA VAL A 177 13.67 6.24 -12.04
C VAL A 177 13.13 5.70 -13.36
N GLU A 178 12.60 4.49 -13.36
CA GLU A 178 12.12 3.80 -14.57
C GLU A 178 10.65 3.41 -14.41
N SER A 179 9.90 3.39 -15.51
CA SER A 179 8.50 2.98 -15.50
C SER A 179 8.09 2.32 -16.80
N GLU A 180 7.25 1.30 -16.68
CA GLU A 180 6.77 0.50 -17.80
C GLU A 180 5.24 0.63 -17.92
N LEU A 181 4.79 1.35 -18.94
CA LEU A 181 3.37 1.51 -19.28
C LEU A 181 3.00 0.43 -20.32
N THR A 182 2.31 -0.61 -19.88
CA THR A 182 2.11 -1.83 -20.67
C THR A 182 0.63 -2.10 -20.90
N CYS A 183 0.21 -2.26 -22.15
CA CYS A 183 -1.11 -2.81 -22.45
C CYS A 183 -1.11 -4.32 -22.18
N LEU A 184 -1.81 -4.73 -21.14
CA LEU A 184 -1.96 -6.14 -20.77
C LEU A 184 -3.05 -6.82 -21.60
N PHE A 185 -4.15 -6.10 -21.84
CA PHE A 185 -5.24 -6.58 -22.68
C PHE A 185 -5.81 -5.44 -23.52
N THR A 186 -5.95 -5.68 -24.83
CA THR A 186 -6.87 -4.89 -25.65
C THR A 186 -8.33 -5.23 -25.30
N THR A 187 -9.28 -4.43 -25.76
CA THR A 187 -10.71 -4.71 -25.56
C THR A 187 -11.11 -6.09 -26.10
N GLU A 188 -10.59 -6.46 -27.26
CA GLU A 188 -10.89 -7.72 -27.94
C GLU A 188 -10.28 -8.91 -27.20
N ALA A 189 -9.03 -8.77 -26.73
CA ALA A 189 -8.36 -9.80 -25.94
C ALA A 189 -9.06 -10.00 -24.59
N LEU A 190 -9.42 -8.90 -23.91
CA LEU A 190 -10.13 -8.93 -22.63
C LEU A 190 -11.50 -9.62 -22.74
N ALA A 191 -12.21 -9.43 -23.85
CA ALA A 191 -13.50 -10.07 -24.09
C ALA A 191 -13.39 -11.60 -24.19
N LYS A 192 -12.25 -12.12 -24.66
CA LYS A 192 -11.99 -13.55 -24.83
C LYS A 192 -11.41 -14.22 -23.57
N ALA A 193 -10.61 -13.49 -22.80
CA ALA A 193 -9.96 -14.01 -21.58
C ALA A 193 -10.97 -14.30 -20.45
N SER A 194 -10.69 -15.26 -19.56
CA SER A 194 -11.47 -15.46 -18.33
C SER A 194 -11.13 -14.42 -17.25
N SER A 195 -11.94 -14.28 -16.19
CA SER A 195 -11.59 -13.38 -15.08
C SER A 195 -10.32 -13.83 -14.35
N GLU A 196 -10.13 -15.14 -14.26
CA GLU A 196 -9.00 -15.80 -13.62
C GLU A 196 -7.72 -15.58 -14.43
N GLU A 197 -7.80 -15.68 -15.76
CA GLU A 197 -6.69 -15.37 -16.65
C GLU A 197 -6.29 -13.89 -16.57
N VAL A 198 -7.26 -12.99 -16.55
CA VAL A 198 -6.99 -11.55 -16.38
C VAL A 198 -6.30 -11.28 -15.04
N ASN A 199 -6.77 -11.90 -13.95
CA ASN A 199 -6.10 -11.81 -12.65
C ASN A 199 -4.67 -12.34 -12.70
N ARG A 200 -4.44 -13.49 -13.32
CA ARG A 200 -3.10 -14.09 -13.43
C ARG A 200 -2.14 -13.15 -14.15
N VAL A 201 -2.52 -12.63 -15.32
CA VAL A 201 -1.68 -11.70 -16.09
C VAL A 201 -1.42 -10.39 -15.34
N ILE A 202 -2.41 -9.87 -14.61
CA ILE A 202 -2.20 -8.69 -13.76
C ILE A 202 -1.20 -9.00 -12.63
N ASN A 203 -1.34 -10.14 -11.94
CA ASN A 203 -0.41 -10.52 -10.88
C ASN A 203 1.03 -10.71 -11.41
N GLU A 204 1.17 -11.33 -12.58
CA GLU A 204 2.47 -11.46 -13.28
C GLU A 204 3.06 -10.10 -13.62
N ALA A 205 2.27 -9.16 -14.13
CA ALA A 205 2.72 -7.81 -14.42
C ALA A 205 3.12 -7.03 -13.15
N PHE A 206 2.52 -7.35 -12.01
CA PHE A 206 2.86 -6.74 -10.72
C PHE A 206 4.03 -7.42 -10.00
N GLN A 207 4.71 -8.41 -10.59
CA GLN A 207 5.94 -8.92 -9.99
C GLN A 207 7.07 -7.92 -10.21
N TYR A 208 7.51 -7.27 -9.12
CA TYR A 208 8.64 -6.34 -9.14
C TYR A 208 9.42 -6.38 -7.83
N ASP A 209 10.69 -5.98 -7.91
CA ASP A 209 11.59 -5.88 -6.77
C ASP A 209 12.49 -4.65 -6.94
N ASP A 210 12.24 -3.63 -6.12
CA ASP A 210 12.91 -2.35 -6.24
C ASP A 210 14.37 -2.38 -5.75
N PHE A 211 14.69 -3.29 -4.82
CA PHE A 211 16.06 -3.48 -4.32
C PHE A 211 16.91 -4.25 -5.34
N ALA A 212 16.35 -5.29 -5.97
CA ALA A 212 17.00 -5.99 -7.07
C ALA A 212 17.23 -5.05 -8.27
N TRP A 213 16.21 -4.27 -8.64
CA TRP A 213 16.33 -3.24 -9.68
C TRP A 213 17.45 -2.23 -9.36
N GLN A 214 17.52 -1.74 -8.11
CA GLN A 214 18.56 -0.80 -7.69
C GLN A 214 19.96 -1.40 -7.91
N ARG A 215 20.16 -2.64 -7.48
CA ARG A 215 21.44 -3.38 -7.59
C ARG A 215 21.83 -3.62 -9.03
N GLU A 216 20.91 -4.11 -9.86
CA GLU A 216 21.13 -4.39 -11.28
C GLU A 216 21.47 -3.13 -12.08
N ARG A 217 20.86 -1.99 -11.73
CA ARG A 217 21.16 -0.69 -12.33
C ARG A 217 22.42 -0.02 -11.75
N GLY A 218 23.01 -0.56 -10.69
CA GLY A 218 24.16 0.02 -10.00
C GLY A 218 23.86 1.40 -9.39
N ILE A 219 22.61 1.64 -8.97
CA ILE A 219 22.19 2.93 -8.42
C ILE A 219 22.62 3.03 -6.96
N ARG A 220 23.61 3.89 -6.72
CA ARG A 220 24.14 4.14 -5.38
C ARG A 220 23.33 5.22 -4.66
N ILE A 221 22.86 4.89 -3.46
CA ILE A 221 22.11 5.77 -2.56
C ILE A 221 22.97 6.04 -1.32
N SER A 222 23.72 7.13 -1.35
CA SER A 222 24.60 7.56 -0.24
C SER A 222 23.86 8.28 0.89
N TYR A 223 22.51 8.22 0.90
CA TYR A 223 21.70 8.86 1.94
C TYR A 223 22.13 8.35 3.33
N PRO A 224 22.56 9.23 4.26
CA PRO A 224 23.14 8.79 5.53
C PRO A 224 22.18 8.01 6.42
N LYS A 225 20.88 8.21 6.22
CA LYS A 225 19.78 7.64 7.01
C LYS A 225 19.03 6.54 6.27
N ARG A 226 19.66 5.88 5.29
CA ARG A 226 19.03 4.92 4.37
C ARG A 226 18.38 3.71 5.05
N ALA A 227 18.82 3.36 6.25
CA ALA A 227 18.25 2.26 7.04
C ALA A 227 17.31 2.72 8.17
N GLU A 228 17.29 4.01 8.52
CA GLU A 228 16.41 4.53 9.57
C GLU A 228 14.95 4.21 9.25
N GLY A 229 14.26 3.53 10.18
CA GLY A 229 12.88 3.08 10.06
C GLY A 229 12.72 1.64 9.56
N LEU A 230 13.74 1.01 8.98
CA LEU A 230 13.60 -0.32 8.37
C LEU A 230 13.24 -1.41 9.38
N HIS A 231 13.64 -1.27 10.65
CA HIS A 231 13.25 -2.17 11.75
C HIS A 231 11.73 -2.28 11.97
N LYS A 232 10.95 -1.31 11.49
CA LYS A 232 9.48 -1.39 11.54
C LYS A 232 8.94 -2.45 10.59
N VAL A 233 9.64 -2.65 9.47
CA VAL A 233 9.32 -3.68 8.47
C VAL A 233 10.00 -4.99 8.84
N LEU A 234 11.30 -4.95 9.14
CA LEU A 234 12.10 -6.09 9.59
C LEU A 234 12.10 -6.16 11.11
N TYR A 235 10.99 -6.61 11.67
CA TYR A 235 10.70 -6.56 13.11
C TYR A 235 11.25 -7.77 13.89
N GLN A 236 11.63 -8.86 13.22
CA GLN A 236 12.11 -10.08 13.85
C GLN A 236 13.59 -10.32 13.54
N CYS A 237 14.38 -10.63 14.57
CA CYS A 237 15.80 -10.90 14.40
C CYS A 237 16.04 -12.28 13.77
N PRO A 238 16.76 -12.40 12.63
CA PRO A 238 17.00 -13.67 11.99
C PRO A 238 18.02 -14.53 12.74
N HIS A 239 18.85 -13.90 13.59
CA HIS A 239 19.85 -14.57 14.39
C HIS A 239 19.27 -15.21 15.67
N CYS A 240 18.65 -14.40 16.54
CA CYS A 240 18.14 -14.88 17.83
C CYS A 240 16.63 -15.12 17.88
N LYS A 241 15.91 -14.86 16.77
CA LYS A 241 14.46 -15.04 16.61
C LYS A 241 13.57 -14.11 17.45
N ALA A 242 14.15 -13.23 18.26
CA ALA A 242 13.42 -12.24 19.04
C ALA A 242 12.63 -11.28 18.13
N GLU A 243 11.34 -11.13 18.42
CA GLU A 243 10.44 -10.17 17.76
C GLU A 243 10.44 -8.81 18.46
N ASN A 244 10.17 -7.75 17.69
CA ASN A 244 9.98 -6.38 18.18
C ASN A 244 11.18 -5.82 18.96
N GLN A 245 12.34 -6.46 18.83
CA GLN A 245 13.63 -6.04 19.41
C GLN A 245 14.56 -5.44 18.36
N MET A 246 14.13 -5.38 17.10
CA MET A 246 14.89 -4.73 16.03
C MET A 246 14.81 -3.19 16.18
N ASP A 247 15.88 -2.53 15.78
CA ASP A 247 15.99 -1.07 15.74
C ASP A 247 16.94 -0.66 14.61
N SER A 248 16.99 0.64 14.29
CA SER A 248 17.81 1.15 13.19
C SER A 248 18.29 2.58 13.42
N VAL A 249 19.51 2.89 13.00
CA VAL A 249 20.05 4.26 13.01
C VAL A 249 20.98 4.47 11.83
N GLY A 250 20.89 5.62 11.15
CA GLY A 250 21.70 5.91 9.97
C GLY A 250 21.53 4.85 8.86
N ALA A 251 22.60 4.08 8.63
CA ALA A 251 22.66 2.98 7.68
C ALA A 251 22.64 1.59 8.36
N GLU A 252 22.46 1.52 9.67
CA GLU A 252 22.53 0.27 10.43
C GLU A 252 21.16 -0.21 10.91
N LEU A 253 21.00 -1.53 10.96
CA LEU A 253 19.98 -2.25 11.70
C LEU A 253 20.65 -3.03 12.82
N PHE A 254 19.97 -3.17 13.96
CA PHE A 254 20.50 -3.93 15.08
C PHE A 254 19.40 -4.56 15.92
N CYS A 255 19.73 -5.66 16.58
CA CYS A 255 18.85 -6.33 17.53
C CYS A 255 19.21 -5.92 18.96
N LYS A 256 18.25 -5.36 19.70
CA LYS A 256 18.40 -5.00 21.13
C LYS A 256 18.53 -6.22 22.05
N SER A 257 18.06 -7.39 21.62
CA SER A 257 18.12 -8.62 22.40
C SER A 257 19.48 -9.32 22.34
N CYS A 258 20.04 -9.56 21.15
CA CYS A 258 21.32 -10.28 20.99
C CYS A 258 22.51 -9.38 20.60
N GLY A 259 22.27 -8.09 20.32
CA GLY A 259 23.32 -7.14 19.95
C GLY A 259 23.83 -7.26 18.51
N LYS A 260 23.34 -8.21 17.71
CA LYS A 260 23.76 -8.35 16.30
C LYS A 260 23.41 -7.09 15.49
N ARG A 261 24.28 -6.76 14.53
CA ARG A 261 24.21 -5.56 13.69
C ARG A 261 24.40 -5.88 12.22
N TRP A 262 23.68 -5.16 11.37
CA TRP A 262 23.80 -5.18 9.92
C TRP A 262 23.97 -3.74 9.42
N GLU A 263 24.83 -3.52 8.43
CA GLU A 263 24.92 -2.27 7.69
C GLU A 263 24.29 -2.45 6.31
N MET A 264 23.39 -1.53 5.95
CA MET A 264 22.88 -1.39 4.58
C MET A 264 23.91 -0.60 3.77
N ASP A 265 24.47 -1.17 2.70
CA ASP A 265 25.35 -0.44 1.81
C ASP A 265 24.59 0.53 0.87
N GLU A 266 25.31 1.21 -0.02
CA GLU A 266 24.70 2.17 -0.95
C GLU A 266 23.91 1.51 -2.10
N LEU A 267 24.04 0.19 -2.30
CA LEU A 267 23.26 -0.59 -3.27
C LEU A 267 22.04 -1.25 -2.62
N GLY A 268 21.81 -1.00 -1.33
CA GLY A 268 20.68 -1.54 -0.58
C GLY A 268 20.88 -2.96 -0.08
N VAL A 269 22.12 -3.47 -0.09
CA VAL A 269 22.46 -4.80 0.41
C VAL A 269 22.78 -4.71 1.90
N LEU A 270 22.23 -5.64 2.70
CA LEU A 270 22.54 -5.77 4.12
C LEU A 270 23.79 -6.62 4.32
N HIS A 271 24.69 -6.17 5.18
CA HIS A 271 25.92 -6.88 5.55
C HIS A 271 26.00 -6.99 7.07
N ALA A 272 26.07 -8.21 7.62
CA ALA A 272 26.34 -8.38 9.03
C ALA A 272 27.71 -7.79 9.37
N ARG A 273 27.78 -7.00 10.45
CA ARG A 273 29.05 -6.44 10.95
C ARG A 273 30.01 -7.52 11.46
N ASN A 274 29.45 -8.62 11.98
CA ASN A 274 30.17 -9.76 12.49
C ASN A 274 29.40 -11.05 12.18
N GLY A 275 30.12 -12.10 11.77
CA GLY A 275 29.54 -13.41 11.48
C GLY A 275 28.81 -13.47 10.13
N GLU A 276 27.86 -14.40 10.04
CA GLU A 276 27.06 -14.62 8.83
C GLU A 276 26.05 -13.50 8.59
N THR A 277 25.84 -13.15 7.32
CA THR A 277 24.71 -12.32 6.88
C THR A 277 23.56 -13.26 6.49
N GLU A 278 22.56 -13.41 7.36
CA GLU A 278 21.42 -14.31 7.13
C GLU A 278 20.61 -13.90 5.89
N PHE A 279 20.37 -12.60 5.74
CA PHE A 279 19.65 -12.02 4.62
C PHE A 279 20.39 -10.78 4.15
N SER A 280 20.95 -10.85 2.93
CA SER A 280 21.60 -9.70 2.28
C SER A 280 20.59 -8.85 1.51
N HIS A 281 19.43 -9.42 1.19
CA HIS A 281 18.34 -8.80 0.44
C HIS A 281 17.15 -8.57 1.38
N ILE A 282 16.66 -7.32 1.45
CA ILE A 282 15.61 -6.91 2.38
C ILE A 282 14.29 -7.69 2.18
N PRO A 283 13.80 -7.89 0.94
CA PRO A 283 12.64 -8.74 0.70
C PRO A 283 12.76 -10.17 1.23
N ASP A 284 13.95 -10.78 1.20
CA ASP A 284 14.12 -12.16 1.69
C ASP A 284 13.91 -12.26 3.20
N TRP A 285 14.38 -11.24 3.96
CA TRP A 285 14.12 -11.16 5.40
C TRP A 285 12.63 -10.98 5.66
N TYR A 286 11.96 -10.08 4.94
CA TYR A 286 10.52 -9.86 5.06
C TYR A 286 9.69 -11.12 4.76
N GLU A 287 10.05 -11.87 3.73
CA GLU A 287 9.36 -13.13 3.40
C GLU A 287 9.67 -14.25 4.40
N TRP A 288 10.86 -14.24 5.02
CA TRP A 288 11.14 -15.11 6.16
C TRP A 288 10.23 -14.80 7.37
N GLU A 289 9.98 -13.52 7.67
CA GLU A 289 9.02 -13.11 8.71
C GLU A 289 7.61 -13.58 8.37
N ARG A 290 7.18 -13.43 7.11
CA ARG A 290 5.90 -13.96 6.62
C ARG A 290 5.80 -15.47 6.82
N ALA A 291 6.85 -16.22 6.53
CA ALA A 291 6.87 -17.68 6.72
C ALA A 291 6.71 -18.08 8.20
N ASN A 292 7.30 -17.32 9.12
CA ASN A 292 7.12 -17.53 10.55
C ASN A 292 5.66 -17.26 10.96
N VAL A 293 5.07 -16.16 10.50
CA VAL A 293 3.66 -15.82 10.76
C VAL A 293 2.71 -16.89 10.18
N ARG A 294 2.99 -17.38 8.97
CA ARG A 294 2.25 -18.50 8.37
C ARG A 294 2.28 -19.73 9.26
N THR A 295 3.46 -20.08 9.78
CA THR A 295 3.60 -21.21 10.69
C THR A 295 2.74 -21.02 11.92
N GLU A 296 2.76 -19.83 12.56
CA GLU A 296 1.92 -19.52 13.72
C GLU A 296 0.41 -19.65 13.41
N VAL A 297 -0.01 -19.22 12.22
CA VAL A 297 -1.41 -19.35 11.76
C VAL A 297 -1.77 -20.82 11.54
N GLU A 298 -0.93 -21.59 10.85
CA GLU A 298 -1.18 -22.99 10.52
C GLU A 298 -1.17 -23.90 11.76
N THR A 299 -0.41 -23.54 12.80
CA THR A 299 -0.42 -24.22 14.11
C THR A 299 -1.45 -23.67 15.09
N GLY A 300 -2.21 -22.64 14.71
CA GLY A 300 -3.24 -22.02 15.56
C GLY A 300 -2.69 -21.25 16.76
N THR A 301 -1.42 -20.83 16.73
CA THR A 301 -0.74 -20.13 17.83
C THR A 301 -0.68 -18.61 17.64
N TYR A 302 -1.02 -18.10 16.46
CA TYR A 302 -1.07 -16.66 16.22
C TYR A 302 -2.15 -15.98 17.08
N SER A 303 -1.75 -14.98 17.87
CA SER A 303 -2.66 -14.11 18.60
C SER A 303 -1.98 -12.78 18.95
N PHE A 304 -2.75 -11.70 18.88
CA PHE A 304 -2.36 -10.37 19.31
C PHE A 304 -3.51 -9.75 20.11
N SER A 305 -3.18 -9.12 21.23
CA SER A 305 -4.13 -8.30 21.99
C SER A 305 -3.39 -7.15 22.67
N ALA A 306 -3.92 -5.94 22.56
CA ALA A 306 -3.35 -4.76 23.20
C ALA A 306 -4.42 -3.71 23.52
N PRO A 307 -4.19 -2.87 24.55
CA PRO A 307 -4.91 -1.61 24.68
C PRO A 307 -4.82 -0.80 23.39
N VAL A 308 -5.91 -0.14 23.00
CA VAL A 308 -5.99 0.58 21.74
C VAL A 308 -6.67 1.93 21.91
N ARG A 309 -6.13 2.96 21.27
CA ARG A 309 -6.82 4.22 21.03
C ARG A 309 -7.49 4.18 19.67
N VAL A 310 -8.76 4.59 19.57
CA VAL A 310 -9.51 4.53 18.31
C VAL A 310 -9.91 5.92 17.81
N MET A 311 -9.43 6.26 16.62
CA MET A 311 -9.83 7.46 15.89
C MET A 311 -10.74 7.08 14.72
N SER A 312 -12.00 7.49 14.76
CA SER A 312 -12.96 7.33 13.67
C SER A 312 -12.77 8.42 12.60
N LEU A 313 -12.87 8.05 11.33
CA LEU A 313 -12.88 8.94 10.17
C LEU A 313 -14.17 8.72 9.37
N PRO A 314 -15.30 9.26 9.86
CA PRO A 314 -16.61 8.98 9.27
C PRO A 314 -16.81 9.71 7.94
N ASN A 315 -16.08 10.81 7.71
CA ASN A 315 -16.12 11.58 6.48
C ASN A 315 -14.84 12.44 6.33
N ALA A 316 -14.75 13.23 5.26
CA ALA A 316 -13.55 14.01 4.93
C ALA A 316 -13.25 15.17 5.90
N THR A 317 -14.13 15.52 6.85
CA THR A 317 -13.90 16.64 7.79
C THR A 317 -12.80 16.34 8.81
N GLY A 318 -12.50 15.07 9.06
CA GLY A 318 -11.36 14.65 9.88
C GLY A 318 -11.69 13.63 10.94
N TYR A 319 -10.71 13.40 11.79
CA TYR A 319 -10.72 12.32 12.78
C TYR A 319 -11.43 12.73 14.07
N VAL A 320 -12.20 11.79 14.62
CA VAL A 320 -12.89 11.91 15.91
C VAL A 320 -12.36 10.83 16.84
N HIS A 321 -11.89 11.21 18.03
CA HIS A 321 -11.53 10.23 19.05
C HIS A 321 -12.82 9.63 19.63
N ILE A 322 -13.06 8.34 19.39
CA ILE A 322 -14.30 7.68 19.85
C ILE A 322 -14.11 6.99 21.20
N GLY A 323 -12.86 6.70 21.59
CA GLY A 323 -12.49 6.20 22.90
C GLY A 323 -11.27 5.29 22.86
N ASP A 324 -10.98 4.71 24.01
CA ASP A 324 -9.92 3.74 24.21
C ASP A 324 -10.56 2.37 24.53
N GLY A 325 -9.84 1.28 24.26
CA GLY A 325 -10.39 -0.07 24.37
C GLY A 325 -9.33 -1.15 24.22
N THR A 326 -9.74 -2.30 23.71
CA THR A 326 -8.84 -3.42 23.36
C THR A 326 -8.98 -3.76 21.88
N LEU A 327 -7.84 -3.90 21.20
CA LEU A 327 -7.75 -4.49 19.87
C LEU A 327 -7.21 -5.91 20.03
N THR A 328 -7.96 -6.88 19.52
CA THR A 328 -7.55 -8.28 19.40
C THR A 328 -7.49 -8.67 17.92
N HIS A 329 -6.45 -9.38 17.52
CA HIS A 329 -6.31 -10.00 16.20
C HIS A 329 -5.77 -11.42 16.36
N ASN A 330 -6.58 -12.42 16.00
CA ASN A 330 -6.27 -13.83 16.21
C ASN A 330 -6.90 -14.70 15.10
N MET A 331 -7.05 -15.99 15.34
CA MET A 331 -7.63 -16.95 14.39
C MET A 331 -9.07 -16.63 13.96
N ASP A 332 -9.81 -15.81 14.71
CA ASP A 332 -11.17 -15.38 14.38
C ASP A 332 -11.21 -14.07 13.56
N GLY A 333 -10.08 -13.37 13.44
CA GLY A 333 -9.95 -12.08 12.76
C GLY A 333 -9.77 -10.93 13.75
N PHE A 334 -10.29 -9.75 13.43
CA PHE A 334 -10.18 -8.56 14.28
C PHE A 334 -11.41 -8.36 15.15
N THR A 335 -11.17 -8.00 16.41
CA THR A 335 -12.17 -7.44 17.32
C THR A 335 -11.59 -6.20 17.98
N VAL A 336 -12.26 -5.07 17.82
CA VAL A 336 -11.98 -3.83 18.54
C VAL A 336 -13.20 -3.50 19.38
N HIS A 337 -13.05 -3.41 20.70
CA HIS A 337 -14.13 -3.03 21.59
C HIS A 337 -13.63 -2.06 22.65
N GLY A 338 -14.48 -1.13 23.08
CA GLY A 338 -14.12 -0.15 24.08
C GLY A 338 -15.27 0.78 24.44
N THR A 339 -14.95 1.78 25.25
CA THR A 339 -15.91 2.77 25.72
C THR A 339 -15.29 4.16 25.57
N GLY A 340 -16.09 5.14 25.16
CA GLY A 340 -15.63 6.52 25.14
C GLY A 340 -16.77 7.53 25.20
N ALA A 341 -16.51 8.73 24.65
CA ALA A 341 -17.41 9.87 24.79
C ALA A 341 -18.80 9.67 24.15
N TYR A 342 -18.92 8.68 23.26
CA TYR A 342 -20.15 8.37 22.53
C TYR A 342 -20.81 7.05 22.98
N GLY A 343 -20.36 6.49 24.11
CA GLY A 343 -20.80 5.19 24.62
C GLY A 343 -19.84 4.06 24.25
N ASP A 344 -20.35 2.83 24.37
CA ASP A 344 -19.62 1.62 23.98
C ASP A 344 -19.56 1.50 22.45
N PHE A 345 -18.44 1.00 21.94
CA PHE A 345 -18.24 0.76 20.52
C PHE A 345 -17.59 -0.61 20.29
N GLU A 346 -17.95 -1.24 19.17
CA GLU A 346 -17.39 -2.51 18.74
C GLU A 346 -17.24 -2.56 17.22
N MET A 347 -16.14 -3.14 16.74
CA MET A 347 -15.96 -3.57 15.35
C MET A 347 -15.38 -4.97 15.31
N VAL A 348 -16.10 -5.87 14.64
CA VAL A 348 -15.65 -7.24 14.34
C VAL A 348 -15.41 -7.38 12.84
N LYS A 349 -14.23 -7.89 12.46
CA LYS A 349 -13.88 -8.28 11.09
C LYS A 349 -13.47 -9.75 11.08
N PRO A 350 -14.37 -10.68 10.73
CA PRO A 350 -14.00 -12.08 10.64
C PRO A 350 -12.94 -12.29 9.55
N VAL A 351 -12.09 -13.30 9.69
CA VAL A 351 -11.02 -13.64 8.72
C VAL A 351 -11.53 -13.63 7.28
N SER A 352 -12.69 -14.22 7.02
CA SER A 352 -13.28 -14.32 5.67
C SER A 352 -13.66 -12.98 5.03
N SER A 353 -13.75 -11.90 5.82
CA SER A 353 -14.15 -10.57 5.33
C SER A 353 -12.99 -9.70 4.87
N LEU A 354 -11.73 -10.07 5.18
CA LEU A 354 -10.59 -9.18 5.03
C LEU A 354 -9.36 -9.94 4.51
N TYR A 355 -9.08 -9.81 3.21
CA TYR A 355 -7.95 -10.49 2.56
C TYR A 355 -6.58 -9.85 2.87
N SER A 356 -6.57 -8.60 3.33
CA SER A 356 -5.40 -7.85 3.77
C SER A 356 -5.87 -6.63 4.57
N SER A 357 -5.00 -6.07 5.40
CA SER A 357 -5.26 -4.85 6.17
C SER A 357 -4.38 -3.69 5.69
N HIS A 358 -4.85 -2.46 5.96
CA HIS A 358 -4.00 -1.29 5.82
C HIS A 358 -3.31 -1.02 7.15
N ILE A 359 -2.04 -0.64 7.07
CA ILE A 359 -1.24 -0.22 8.21
C ILE A 359 -0.54 1.10 7.90
N GLU A 360 -0.33 1.93 8.90
CA GLU A 360 0.36 3.21 8.78
C GLU A 360 1.48 3.31 9.81
N LEU A 361 2.68 3.62 9.34
CA LEU A 361 3.85 3.81 10.21
C LEU A 361 3.90 5.27 10.69
N ASN A 362 3.77 5.47 12.00
CA ASN A 362 3.77 6.77 12.67
C ASN A 362 2.83 7.79 12.01
N TYR A 363 1.56 7.39 11.79
CA TYR A 363 0.61 8.19 11.04
C TYR A 363 0.42 9.58 11.64
N LEU A 364 0.62 10.62 10.82
CA LEU A 364 0.57 12.04 11.20
C LEU A 364 1.49 12.45 12.38
N GLY A 365 2.41 11.57 12.81
CA GLY A 365 3.34 11.84 13.91
C GLY A 365 2.67 12.03 15.27
N LYS A 366 1.48 11.47 15.50
CA LYS A 366 0.68 11.75 16.72
C LYS A 366 0.66 10.62 17.75
N TYR A 367 0.22 9.43 17.33
CA TYR A 367 -0.11 8.33 18.26
C TYR A 367 0.68 7.05 17.97
N GLY A 368 1.68 7.14 17.10
CA GLY A 368 2.49 6.00 16.66
C GLY A 368 1.89 5.26 15.47
N ASP A 369 2.21 3.97 15.41
CA ASP A 369 1.84 3.04 14.36
C ASP A 369 0.37 2.60 14.51
N CYS A 370 -0.36 2.43 13.41
CA CYS A 370 -1.77 2.03 13.47
C CYS A 370 -2.22 1.08 12.36
N VAL A 371 -3.34 0.41 12.63
CA VAL A 371 -4.06 -0.44 11.68
C VAL A 371 -5.38 0.25 11.33
N ASP A 372 -5.70 0.31 10.03
CA ASP A 372 -6.98 0.89 9.58
C ASP A 372 -8.02 -0.23 9.36
N LEU A 373 -9.12 -0.20 10.12
CA LEU A 373 -10.25 -1.09 9.95
C LEU A 373 -11.44 -0.33 9.38
N ASN A 374 -12.00 -0.81 8.27
CA ASN A 374 -12.92 -0.03 7.46
C ASN A 374 -14.28 -0.71 7.31
N THR A 375 -15.37 0.04 7.44
CA THR A 375 -16.71 -0.29 6.92
C THR A 375 -17.01 0.56 5.68
N LEU A 376 -18.19 0.43 5.08
CA LEU A 376 -18.56 1.34 3.97
C LEU A 376 -18.81 2.76 4.47
N GLU A 377 -19.17 2.90 5.75
CA GLU A 377 -19.62 4.12 6.39
C GLU A 377 -18.51 4.81 7.19
N ASP A 378 -17.53 4.08 7.72
CA ASP A 378 -16.50 4.60 8.62
C ASP A 378 -15.13 3.91 8.44
N SER A 379 -14.08 4.60 8.85
CA SER A 379 -12.69 4.13 8.88
C SER A 379 -12.13 4.34 10.27
N TRP A 380 -11.83 3.26 10.99
CA TRP A 380 -11.22 3.31 12.31
C TRP A 380 -9.72 3.17 12.20
N TYR A 381 -9.01 4.16 12.71
CA TYR A 381 -7.58 4.14 12.88
C TYR A 381 -7.31 3.69 14.32
N CYS A 382 -6.89 2.45 14.45
CA CYS A 382 -6.67 1.76 15.71
C CYS A 382 -5.18 1.83 16.05
N TYR A 383 -4.82 2.55 17.11
CA TYR A 383 -3.44 2.74 17.57
C TYR A 383 -3.18 1.88 18.81
N PRO A 384 -2.54 0.70 18.68
CA PRO A 384 -2.13 -0.09 19.84
C PRO A 384 -1.24 0.72 20.79
N GLN A 385 -1.41 0.53 22.09
CA GLN A 385 -0.69 1.24 23.15
C GLN A 385 -0.05 0.25 24.12
N GLY A 386 1.10 0.62 24.68
CA GLY A 386 1.74 -0.13 25.76
C GLY A 386 2.26 -1.51 25.39
N CYS A 387 2.47 -1.78 24.09
CA CYS A 387 3.04 -3.04 23.61
C CYS A 387 4.16 -2.79 22.59
N ASP A 388 5.25 -3.56 22.72
CA ASP A 388 6.25 -3.69 21.67
C ASP A 388 5.75 -4.70 20.65
N PHE A 389 4.91 -4.24 19.71
CA PHE A 389 4.34 -5.09 18.67
C PHE A 389 4.37 -4.40 17.31
N SER A 390 4.86 -5.12 16.29
CA SER A 390 4.91 -4.64 14.92
C SER A 390 3.57 -4.77 14.20
N ILE A 391 3.01 -3.64 13.76
CA ILE A 391 1.82 -3.63 12.89
C ILE A 391 2.07 -4.35 11.54
N VAL A 392 3.32 -4.53 11.12
CA VAL A 392 3.66 -5.34 9.94
C VAL A 392 3.35 -6.81 10.18
N LYS A 393 3.56 -7.35 11.40
CA LYS A 393 3.11 -8.69 11.77
C LYS A 393 1.59 -8.84 11.65
N ILE A 394 0.80 -7.82 12.05
CA ILE A 394 -0.66 -7.83 11.85
C ILE A 394 -1.02 -7.87 10.36
N ALA A 395 -0.35 -7.08 9.51
CA ALA A 395 -0.62 -7.09 8.08
C ALA A 395 -0.30 -8.45 7.44
N LEU A 396 0.85 -9.05 7.77
CA LEU A 396 1.23 -10.40 7.35
C LEU A 396 0.22 -11.44 7.83
N ALA A 397 -0.15 -11.39 9.12
CA ALA A 397 -1.08 -12.34 9.70
C ALA A 397 -2.47 -12.22 9.08
N THR A 398 -2.93 -11.01 8.74
CA THR A 398 -4.23 -10.81 8.08
C THR A 398 -4.28 -11.56 6.75
N GLU A 399 -3.21 -11.45 5.96
CA GLU A 399 -3.08 -12.16 4.68
C GLU A 399 -3.00 -13.67 4.88
N GLU A 400 -2.15 -14.14 5.80
CA GLU A 400 -1.96 -15.57 6.04
C GLU A 400 -3.21 -16.24 6.64
N LEU A 401 -3.93 -15.57 7.55
CA LEU A 401 -5.22 -16.02 8.08
C LEU A 401 -6.25 -16.19 6.96
N TYR A 402 -6.39 -15.18 6.09
CA TYR A 402 -7.31 -15.25 4.97
C TYR A 402 -6.95 -16.40 4.02
N GLN A 403 -5.67 -16.53 3.67
CA GLN A 403 -5.22 -17.59 2.78
C GLN A 403 -5.41 -18.98 3.41
N HIS A 404 -5.15 -19.13 4.71
CA HIS A 404 -5.41 -20.38 5.44
C HIS A 404 -6.91 -20.73 5.42
N HIS A 405 -7.78 -19.77 5.73
CA HIS A 405 -9.24 -19.94 5.63
C HIS A 405 -9.69 -20.38 4.23
N MET A 406 -9.15 -19.74 3.18
CA MET A 406 -9.48 -20.07 1.79
C MET A 406 -8.96 -21.44 1.34
N ARG A 407 -7.83 -21.91 1.89
CA ARG A 407 -7.32 -23.28 1.62
C ARG A 407 -8.24 -24.33 2.24
N ASN A 408 -8.65 -24.15 3.50
CA ASN A 408 -9.51 -25.11 4.20
C ASN A 408 -10.90 -25.19 3.56
N LYS A 409 -11.47 -24.05 3.15
CA LYS A 409 -12.77 -24.01 2.44
C LYS A 409 -12.79 -24.75 1.10
N LYS A 410 -11.63 -24.97 0.45
CA LYS A 410 -11.54 -25.72 -0.81
C LYS A 410 -11.43 -27.24 -0.59
N GLN A 411 -11.14 -27.66 0.64
CA GLN A 411 -11.02 -29.07 1.02
C GLN A 411 -12.36 -29.64 1.52
N ASP A 412 -13.22 -28.77 2.07
CA ASP A 412 -14.64 -29.01 2.33
C ASP A 412 -15.50 -28.92 1.06
#